data_AF-A0A0N7L3N8-F1
#
_entry.id   AF-A0A0N7L3N8-F1
#
_cell.length_a   1.000
_cell.length_b   1.000
_cell.length_c   1.000
_cell.angle_alpha   90.00
_cell.angle_beta   90.00
_cell.angle_gamma   90.00
#
_symmetry.space_group_name_H-M   'P 1'
#
loop_
_entity.id
_entity.type
_entity.pdbx_description
1 polymer ?
#
loop_
_entity_poly.entity_id
_entity_poly.type
_entity_poly.pdbx_seq_one_letter_code
_entity_poly.pdbx_strand_id
1 'polypeptide(L)'
;MPAPLEGSNGIQLNPKTKPTTTKMKLVISQVLTEKLDNVTYQSDRAAVLTKEIADTVKLRLKECNFPRFKYVVQVVIGEQRGEGVRRAIANVETLESRLLELQNALAADNINRVFQDTFSFVLLAINGEMNATMDKFRARCSMIDPVTKNPRFGPKMMAKVKDMLRRYDNVKLAIQEDTPLRLQIETKLNDLKQHEEEAKEAEAIRKKEAEEDQRAAERAAEQDGKRLEEEAQEREILRRRQEELRIQRLAVAAQKKREQRERERLEEEQQRQEEQKKRELLNASISPGKKGLELAIDLLRESTGSEALFRQSVEKLLAVVNNICKSPDNTAFRQIPKDNMHFHADLGQFTGGYQCLLALGFKEMQQGDENEPRFVFVMEEPDLSEDLDAWSTWFDGLKEMQNFVESKL
;
A
#
# COMPACT_ATOMS: atom_id res chain seq x y z
N MET A 1 56.50 -48.57 93.77
CA MET A 1 55.54 -47.67 93.08
C MET A 1 55.65 -47.98 91.60
N PRO A 2 54.54 -48.29 90.92
CA PRO A 2 54.53 -48.86 89.58
C PRO A 2 54.89 -47.79 88.54
N ALA A 3 55.52 -48.22 87.45
CA ALA A 3 55.56 -47.43 86.22
C ALA A 3 54.19 -47.57 85.52
N PRO A 4 53.45 -46.48 85.26
CA PRO A 4 52.34 -46.47 84.31
C PRO A 4 52.91 -46.08 82.93
N LEU A 5 52.99 -47.01 82.00
CA LEU A 5 51.99 -47.37 80.98
C LEU A 5 51.88 -46.37 79.82
N GLU A 6 51.95 -46.98 78.65
CA GLU A 6 51.96 -46.41 77.31
C GLU A 6 50.77 -45.51 76.98
N GLY A 7 50.95 -44.71 75.92
CA GLY A 7 49.85 -44.33 75.05
C GLY A 7 49.23 -42.96 75.30
N SER A 8 49.80 -41.92 74.69
CA SER A 8 48.97 -40.85 74.14
C SER A 8 49.42 -40.55 72.71
N ASN A 9 48.72 -41.16 71.76
CA ASN A 9 48.64 -40.71 70.37
C ASN A 9 47.89 -39.37 70.34
N GLY A 10 48.47 -38.33 70.93
CA GLY A 10 48.03 -36.96 70.78
C GLY A 10 48.56 -36.40 69.46
N ILE A 11 47.69 -36.17 68.49
CA ILE A 11 48.03 -35.43 67.28
C ILE A 11 48.43 -34.01 67.70
N GLN A 12 49.73 -33.75 67.90
CA GLN A 12 50.22 -32.38 68.03
C GLN A 12 50.09 -31.68 66.67
N LEU A 13 49.17 -30.72 66.59
CA LEU A 13 48.84 -29.96 65.38
C LEU A 13 49.89 -28.90 65.00
N ASN A 14 50.91 -28.66 65.82
CA ASN A 14 51.97 -27.67 65.53
C ASN A 14 53.36 -28.14 66.03
N PRO A 15 54.29 -28.57 65.16
CA PRO A 15 55.69 -28.72 65.56
C PRO A 15 56.28 -27.33 65.86
N LYS A 16 56.83 -27.14 67.07
CA LYS A 16 57.34 -25.84 67.56
C LYS A 16 58.55 -25.28 66.80
N THR A 17 59.18 -26.08 65.93
CA THR A 17 60.33 -25.68 65.10
C THR A 17 59.95 -25.64 63.63
N LYS A 18 59.39 -24.51 63.18
CA LYS A 18 59.23 -24.23 61.74
C LYS A 18 60.61 -24.03 61.12
N PRO A 19 60.90 -24.59 59.94
CA PRO A 19 62.15 -24.31 59.24
C PRO A 19 62.26 -22.82 58.92
N THR A 20 63.33 -22.16 59.38
CA THR A 20 63.58 -20.75 59.09
C THR A 20 64.05 -20.59 57.64
N THR A 21 63.30 -19.84 56.84
CA THR A 21 63.57 -19.57 55.41
C THR A 21 64.98 -19.02 55.18
N THR A 22 65.54 -18.28 56.14
CA THR A 22 66.89 -17.74 56.10
C THR A 22 67.97 -18.82 56.11
N LYS A 23 67.82 -19.88 56.93
CA LYS A 23 68.77 -21.00 56.98
C LYS A 23 68.73 -21.82 55.69
N MET A 24 67.53 -22.06 55.15
CA MET A 24 67.36 -22.75 53.87
C MET A 24 67.97 -21.98 52.71
N LYS A 25 67.73 -20.66 52.65
CA LYS A 25 68.36 -19.79 51.64
C LYS A 25 69.88 -19.84 51.73
N LEU A 26 70.45 -19.83 52.94
CA LEU A 26 71.90 -19.89 53.13
C LEU A 26 72.49 -21.22 52.68
N VAL A 27 71.85 -22.35 53.01
CA VAL A 27 72.25 -23.69 52.55
C VAL A 27 72.17 -23.79 51.02
N ILE A 28 71.10 -23.28 50.41
CA ILE A 28 70.94 -23.27 48.95
C ILE A 28 72.03 -22.40 48.31
N SER A 29 72.28 -21.19 48.84
CA SER A 29 73.34 -20.31 48.35
C SER A 29 74.72 -20.96 48.43
N GLN A 30 75.04 -21.65 49.54
CA GLN A 30 76.31 -22.36 49.68
C GLN A 30 76.46 -23.49 48.65
N VAL A 31 75.43 -24.32 48.46
CA VAL A 31 75.47 -25.43 47.48
C VAL A 31 75.56 -24.89 46.04
N LEU A 32 74.85 -23.80 45.75
CA LEU A 32 74.93 -23.14 44.44
C LEU A 32 76.33 -22.58 44.19
N THR A 33 76.95 -21.90 45.15
CA THR A 33 78.33 -21.43 45.02
C THR A 33 79.30 -22.60 44.86
N GLU A 34 79.20 -23.64 45.68
CA GLU A 34 80.11 -24.80 45.61
C GLU A 34 80.06 -25.54 44.26
N LYS A 35 78.86 -25.66 43.66
CA LYS A 35 78.65 -26.45 42.43
C LYS A 35 78.68 -25.65 41.13
N LEU A 36 78.41 -24.34 41.18
CA LEU A 36 78.30 -23.49 39.98
C LEU A 36 79.41 -22.44 39.87
N ASP A 37 80.24 -22.25 40.91
CA ASP A 37 81.35 -21.31 40.81
C ASP A 37 82.38 -21.80 39.77
N ASN A 38 82.62 -20.97 38.76
CA ASN A 38 83.48 -21.23 37.59
C ASN A 38 83.02 -22.30 36.57
N VAL A 39 81.75 -22.71 36.55
CA VAL A 39 81.24 -23.65 35.53
C VAL A 39 80.66 -22.90 34.32
N THR A 40 81.18 -23.18 33.12
CA THR A 40 80.60 -22.67 31.86
C THR A 40 79.39 -23.50 31.46
N TYR A 41 78.30 -22.85 31.07
CA TYR A 41 77.07 -23.54 30.65
C TYR A 41 77.31 -24.41 29.41
N GLN A 42 77.02 -25.70 29.53
CA GLN A 42 77.03 -26.67 28.44
C GLN A 42 75.72 -27.44 28.49
N SER A 43 74.97 -27.50 27.38
CA SER A 43 73.63 -28.10 27.32
C SER A 43 73.61 -29.54 27.84
N ASP A 44 74.61 -30.33 27.47
CA ASP A 44 74.69 -31.75 27.84
C ASP A 44 75.01 -31.94 29.33
N ARG A 45 75.84 -31.04 29.90
CA ARG A 45 76.25 -31.09 31.31
C ARG A 45 75.21 -30.45 32.24
N ALA A 46 74.38 -29.54 31.72
CA ALA A 46 73.35 -28.83 32.48
C ALA A 46 72.29 -29.79 33.05
N ALA A 47 71.87 -30.81 32.30
CA ALA A 47 70.90 -31.80 32.77
C ALA A 47 71.42 -32.62 33.95
N VAL A 48 72.70 -33.01 33.92
CA VAL A 48 73.37 -33.74 35.01
C VAL A 48 73.57 -32.84 36.23
N LEU A 49 74.08 -31.62 36.02
CA LEU A 49 74.28 -30.62 37.07
C LEU A 49 72.96 -30.25 37.77
N THR A 50 71.86 -30.15 37.03
CA THR A 50 70.54 -29.83 37.61
C THR A 50 70.10 -30.91 38.60
N LYS A 51 70.29 -32.19 38.25
CA LYS A 51 69.99 -33.32 39.15
C LYS A 51 70.92 -33.35 40.36
N GLU A 52 72.22 -33.21 40.13
CA GLU A 52 73.23 -33.22 41.19
C GLU A 52 73.01 -32.10 42.21
N ILE A 53 72.68 -30.89 41.76
CA ILE A 53 72.35 -29.75 42.62
C ILE A 53 71.05 -30.03 43.39
N ALA A 54 70.01 -30.55 42.72
CA ALA A 54 68.75 -30.87 43.39
C ALA A 54 68.93 -31.92 44.50
N ASP A 55 69.71 -32.97 44.25
CA ASP A 55 70.00 -34.02 45.21
C ASP A 55 70.89 -33.53 46.36
N THR A 56 71.90 -32.71 46.06
CA THR A 56 72.79 -32.11 47.07
C THR A 56 72.02 -31.17 48.00
N VAL A 57 71.16 -30.30 47.45
CA VAL A 57 70.29 -29.41 48.23
C VAL A 57 69.31 -30.23 49.06
N LYS A 58 68.69 -31.27 48.48
CA LYS A 58 67.77 -32.16 49.20
C LYS A 58 68.46 -32.89 50.36
N LEU A 59 69.71 -33.33 50.18
CA LEU A 59 70.49 -33.99 51.22
C LEU A 59 70.83 -33.01 52.36
N ARG A 60 71.39 -31.83 52.04
CA ARG A 60 71.72 -30.78 53.01
C ARG A 60 70.48 -30.27 53.78
N LEU A 61 69.32 -30.23 53.14
CA LEU A 61 68.06 -29.88 53.80
C LEU A 61 67.54 -31.00 54.73
N LYS A 62 67.78 -32.27 54.39
CA LYS A 62 67.46 -33.41 55.27
C LYS A 62 68.36 -33.46 56.51
N GLU A 63 69.64 -33.12 56.36
CA GLU A 63 70.60 -33.05 57.49
C GLU A 63 70.18 -32.04 58.56
N CYS A 64 69.42 -31.00 58.20
CA CYS A 64 68.89 -30.04 59.15
C CYS A 64 67.76 -30.61 60.05
N ASN A 65 67.33 -31.85 59.82
CA ASN A 65 66.47 -32.71 60.65
C ASN A 65 65.21 -32.04 61.26
N PHE A 66 64.33 -31.47 60.42
CA PHE A 66 63.03 -30.97 60.87
C PHE A 66 61.97 -32.09 60.86
N PRO A 67 61.48 -32.56 62.03
CA PRO A 67 60.50 -33.65 62.08
C PRO A 67 59.17 -33.21 61.46
N ARG A 68 58.59 -34.09 60.62
CA ARG A 68 57.28 -33.97 59.95
C ARG A 68 57.21 -33.05 58.70
N PHE A 69 58.33 -32.62 58.12
CA PHE A 69 58.34 -31.88 56.85
C PHE A 69 58.87 -32.70 55.67
N LYS A 70 58.23 -32.57 54.49
CA LYS A 70 58.71 -33.14 53.22
C LYS A 70 59.34 -32.04 52.38
N TYR A 71 60.51 -32.30 51.81
CA TYR A 71 61.21 -31.36 50.93
C TYR A 71 61.02 -31.73 49.47
N VAL A 72 60.60 -30.75 48.67
CA VAL A 72 60.57 -30.81 47.21
C VAL A 72 61.49 -29.71 46.70
N VAL A 73 62.49 -30.08 45.89
CA VAL A 73 63.47 -29.16 45.32
C VAL A 73 63.30 -29.21 43.80
N GLN A 74 63.08 -28.05 43.19
CA GLN A 74 63.06 -27.87 41.75
C GLN A 74 64.22 -26.97 41.36
N VAL A 75 65.06 -27.45 40.45
CA VAL A 75 66.20 -26.69 39.91
C VAL A 75 65.97 -26.53 38.41
N VAL A 76 66.16 -25.30 37.93
CA VAL A 76 66.10 -24.96 36.51
C VAL A 76 67.37 -24.17 36.19
N ILE A 77 68.16 -24.66 35.24
CA ILE A 77 69.35 -23.97 34.73
C ILE A 77 68.99 -23.42 33.35
N GLY A 78 69.16 -22.12 33.17
CA GLY A 78 68.93 -21.44 31.89
C GLY A 78 70.16 -20.65 31.47
N GLU A 79 70.41 -20.60 30.16
CA GLU A 79 71.45 -19.76 29.59
C GLU A 79 71.00 -18.29 29.60
N GLN A 80 71.81 -17.40 30.18
CA GLN A 80 71.54 -15.96 30.18
C GLN A 80 71.82 -15.34 28.79
N ARG A 81 70.93 -15.54 27.81
CA ARG A 81 71.08 -15.05 26.41
C ARG A 81 70.78 -13.56 26.19
N GLY A 82 70.34 -12.85 27.22
CA GLY A 82 70.09 -11.40 27.13
C GLY A 82 68.87 -11.03 26.27
N GLU A 83 67.88 -11.90 26.13
CA GLU A 83 66.68 -11.67 25.30
C GLU A 83 65.90 -10.40 25.70
N GLY A 84 65.87 -10.09 27.01
CA GLY A 84 65.29 -8.83 27.51
C GLY A 84 66.02 -7.58 26.99
N VAL A 85 67.34 -7.66 26.78
CA VAL A 85 68.13 -6.56 26.19
C VAL A 85 67.86 -6.45 24.69
N ARG A 86 67.74 -7.58 23.97
CA ARG A 86 67.43 -7.57 22.52
C ARG A 86 66.07 -6.95 22.22
N ARG A 87 65.04 -7.31 22.99
CA ARG A 87 63.70 -6.74 22.85
C ARG A 87 63.69 -5.24 23.17
N ALA A 88 64.42 -4.82 24.19
CA ALA A 88 64.55 -3.40 24.53
C ALA A 88 65.26 -2.60 23.43
N ILE A 89 66.30 -3.16 22.79
CA ILE A 89 66.98 -2.53 21.64
C ILE A 89 66.01 -2.34 20.47
N ALA A 90 65.26 -3.38 20.09
CA ALA A 90 64.30 -3.30 18.99
C ALA A 90 63.18 -2.27 19.25
N ASN A 91 62.74 -2.15 20.51
CA ASN A 91 61.77 -1.14 20.92
C ASN A 91 62.33 0.28 20.78
N VAL A 92 63.59 0.51 21.16
CA VAL A 92 64.27 1.81 20.99
C VAL A 92 64.45 2.14 19.51
N GLU A 93 64.83 1.19 18.68
CA GLU A 93 64.94 1.37 17.22
C GLU A 93 63.58 1.73 16.58
N THR A 94 62.50 1.12 17.08
CA THR A 94 61.15 1.48 16.65
C THR A 94 60.81 2.92 17.04
N LEU A 95 61.16 3.35 18.26
CA LEU A 95 60.94 4.72 18.71
C LEU A 95 61.74 5.75 17.91
N GLU A 96 63.01 5.47 17.61
CA GLU A 96 63.84 6.32 16.76
C GLU A 96 63.25 6.47 15.36
N SER A 97 62.75 5.36 14.80
CA SER A 97 62.10 5.36 13.48
C SER A 97 60.83 6.22 13.48
N ARG A 98 59.97 6.07 14.50
CA ARG A 98 58.75 6.88 14.65
C ARG A 98 59.03 8.36 14.90
N LEU A 99 60.09 8.67 15.64
CA LEU A 99 60.53 10.05 15.85
C LEU A 99 61.00 10.69 14.54
N LEU A 100 61.73 9.94 13.71
CA LEU A 100 62.14 10.40 12.39
C LEU A 100 60.95 10.60 11.44
N GLU A 101 59.97 9.69 11.47
CA GLU A 101 58.71 9.85 10.74
C GLU A 101 57.97 11.14 11.15
N LEU A 102 57.92 11.46 12.45
CA LEU A 102 57.33 12.71 12.95
C LEU A 102 58.09 13.94 12.45
N GLN A 103 59.42 13.92 12.49
CA GLN A 103 60.23 15.03 11.98
C GLN A 103 60.03 15.26 10.47
N ASN A 104 59.99 14.18 9.69
CA ASN A 104 59.77 14.25 8.25
C ASN A 104 58.35 14.74 7.91
N ALA A 105 57.34 14.23 8.61
CA ALA A 105 55.95 14.66 8.41
C ALA A 105 55.75 16.13 8.80
N LEU A 106 56.43 16.61 9.85
CA LEU A 106 56.42 18.01 10.24
C LEU A 106 57.08 18.90 9.19
N ALA A 107 58.21 18.45 8.62
CA ALA A 107 58.92 19.17 7.55
C ALA A 107 58.13 19.21 6.24
N ALA A 108 57.37 18.16 5.94
CA ALA A 108 56.50 18.07 4.76
C ALA A 108 55.12 18.73 4.97
N ASP A 109 54.86 19.30 6.14
CA ASP A 109 53.57 19.87 6.56
C ASP A 109 52.38 18.90 6.39
N ASN A 110 52.66 17.60 6.47
CA ASN A 110 51.69 16.53 6.22
C ASN A 110 51.07 16.06 7.53
N ILE A 111 50.24 16.92 8.10
CA ILE A 111 49.72 16.73 9.46
C ILE A 111 48.32 16.19 9.30
N ASN A 112 48.18 14.93 9.66
CA ASN A 112 46.93 14.19 9.56
C ASN A 112 46.71 13.44 10.86
N ARG A 113 45.58 12.75 10.95
CA ARG A 113 45.29 11.84 12.06
C ARG A 113 46.41 10.81 12.33
N VAL A 114 47.07 10.31 11.28
CA VAL A 114 48.21 9.38 11.39
C VAL A 114 49.40 10.03 12.12
N PHE A 115 49.64 11.33 11.91
CA PHE A 115 50.68 12.09 12.60
C PHE A 115 50.35 12.24 14.09
N GLN A 116 49.10 12.55 14.42
CA GLN A 116 48.61 12.60 15.80
C GLN A 116 48.75 11.26 16.53
N ASP A 117 48.40 10.16 15.86
CA ASP A 117 48.50 8.81 16.42
C ASP A 117 49.97 8.42 16.65
N THR A 118 50.85 8.77 15.72
CA THR A 118 52.30 8.51 15.82
C THR A 118 52.92 9.30 16.98
N PHE A 119 52.56 10.57 17.14
CA PHE A 119 53.04 11.40 18.25
C PHE A 119 52.54 10.87 19.60
N SER A 120 51.26 10.50 19.67
CA SER A 120 50.65 9.91 20.86
C SER A 120 51.34 8.59 21.26
N PHE A 121 51.66 7.74 20.28
CA PHE A 121 52.40 6.50 20.50
C PHE A 121 53.78 6.76 21.13
N VAL A 122 54.54 7.72 20.58
CA VAL A 122 55.88 8.01 21.09
C VAL A 122 55.83 8.60 22.51
N LEU A 123 54.87 9.50 22.79
CA LEU A 123 54.66 10.03 24.13
C LEU A 123 54.28 8.93 25.14
N LEU A 124 53.37 8.04 24.77
CA LEU A 124 52.92 6.95 25.64
C LEU A 124 54.06 5.95 25.91
N ALA A 125 54.92 5.69 24.92
CA ALA A 125 56.10 4.85 25.12
C ALA A 125 57.12 5.48 26.07
N ILE A 126 57.44 6.77 25.90
CA ILE A 126 58.41 7.50 26.74
C ILE A 126 57.90 7.74 28.17
N ASN A 127 56.58 7.87 28.37
CA ASN A 127 55.98 8.07 29.69
C ASN A 127 55.43 6.79 30.32
N GLY A 128 55.45 5.67 29.60
CA GLY A 128 54.83 4.42 30.00
C GLY A 128 55.83 3.32 30.35
N GLU A 129 55.49 2.10 29.94
CA GLU A 129 56.23 0.89 30.32
C GLU A 129 57.69 0.90 29.85
N MET A 130 57.99 1.50 28.69
CA MET A 130 59.36 1.51 28.18
C MET A 130 60.29 2.31 29.11
N ASN A 131 59.86 3.45 29.64
CA ASN A 131 60.67 4.21 30.61
C ASN A 131 60.98 3.39 31.87
N ALA A 132 59.96 2.72 32.42
CA ALA A 132 60.14 1.85 33.58
C ALA A 132 61.10 0.67 33.29
N THR A 133 61.09 0.14 32.06
CA THR A 133 62.08 -0.88 31.65
C THR A 133 63.49 -0.30 31.53
N MET A 134 63.66 0.91 30.99
CA MET A 134 64.96 1.57 30.87
C MET A 134 65.57 1.89 32.24
N ASP A 135 64.75 2.32 33.20
CA ASP A 135 65.20 2.56 34.59
C ASP A 135 65.64 1.26 35.27
N LYS A 136 64.94 0.15 35.02
CA LYS A 136 65.38 -1.19 35.47
C LYS A 136 66.71 -1.59 34.83
N PHE A 137 66.95 -1.27 33.57
CA PHE A 137 68.25 -1.52 32.93
C PHE A 137 69.37 -0.64 33.49
N ARG A 138 69.11 0.65 33.78
CA ARG A 138 70.06 1.53 34.48
C ARG A 138 70.45 0.97 35.84
N ALA A 139 69.46 0.58 36.65
CA ALA A 139 69.70 -0.01 37.96
C ALA A 139 70.53 -1.29 37.86
N ARG A 140 70.24 -2.14 36.87
CA ARG A 140 70.97 -3.41 36.63
C ARG A 140 72.40 -3.21 36.15
N CYS A 141 72.72 -2.11 35.48
CA CYS A 141 74.09 -1.78 35.08
C CYS A 141 75.01 -1.50 36.27
N SER A 142 74.46 -1.05 37.39
CA SER A 142 75.20 -0.76 38.64
C SER A 142 75.18 -1.93 39.63
N MET A 143 74.46 -3.01 39.32
CA MET A 143 74.38 -4.19 40.20
C MET A 143 75.60 -5.10 39.99
N ILE A 144 76.21 -5.45 41.12
CA ILE A 144 77.24 -6.49 41.21
C ILE A 144 76.52 -7.80 41.53
N ASP A 145 76.91 -8.88 40.85
CA ASP A 145 76.37 -10.22 41.11
C ASP A 145 76.79 -10.67 42.53
N PRO A 146 75.84 -11.03 43.42
CA PRO A 146 76.13 -11.41 44.80
C PRO A 146 76.93 -12.71 44.92
N VAL A 147 76.97 -13.56 43.88
CA VAL A 147 77.70 -14.83 43.90
C VAL A 147 79.08 -14.68 43.28
N THR A 148 79.18 -14.04 42.11
CA THR A 148 80.45 -13.95 41.36
C THR A 148 81.27 -12.69 41.66
N LYS A 149 80.71 -11.72 42.42
CA LYS A 149 81.27 -10.38 42.69
C LYS A 149 81.64 -9.58 41.43
N ASN A 150 81.27 -10.05 40.25
CA ASN A 150 81.51 -9.40 38.97
C ASN A 150 80.30 -8.54 38.57
N PRO A 151 80.48 -7.54 37.70
CA PRO A 151 79.36 -6.81 37.10
C PRO A 151 78.38 -7.77 36.44
N ARG A 152 77.08 -7.57 36.68
CA ARG A 152 76.01 -8.48 36.22
C ARG A 152 75.94 -8.67 34.70
N PHE A 153 76.49 -7.72 33.95
CA PHE A 153 76.62 -7.80 32.50
C PHE A 153 78.10 -7.85 32.13
N GLY A 154 78.46 -8.77 31.23
CA GLY A 154 79.81 -8.80 30.66
C GLY A 154 80.12 -7.53 29.84
N PRO A 155 81.41 -7.22 29.58
CA PRO A 155 81.84 -5.95 28.98
C PRO A 155 81.18 -5.64 27.64
N LYS A 156 80.99 -6.65 26.78
CA LYS A 156 80.28 -6.50 25.49
C LYS A 156 78.78 -6.19 25.66
N MET A 157 78.12 -6.78 26.65
CA MET A 157 76.70 -6.53 26.91
C MET A 157 76.50 -5.17 27.59
N MET A 158 77.41 -4.77 28.49
CA MET A 158 77.42 -3.43 29.09
C MET A 158 77.53 -2.32 28.04
N ALA A 159 78.41 -2.48 27.05
CA ALA A 159 78.52 -1.53 25.96
C ALA A 159 77.20 -1.39 25.18
N LYS A 160 76.53 -2.52 24.86
CA LYS A 160 75.24 -2.53 24.17
C LYS A 160 74.11 -1.90 24.99
N VAL A 161 74.03 -2.18 26.29
CA VAL A 161 73.00 -1.61 27.17
C VAL A 161 73.21 -0.10 27.35
N LYS A 162 74.47 0.35 27.50
CA LYS A 162 74.78 1.79 27.57
C LYS A 162 74.46 2.53 26.27
N ASP A 163 74.77 1.94 25.12
CA ASP A 163 74.42 2.49 23.81
C ASP A 163 72.89 2.62 23.63
N MET A 164 72.14 1.57 23.96
CA MET A 164 70.68 1.59 23.94
C MET A 164 70.09 2.66 24.86
N LEU A 165 70.61 2.79 26.08
CA LEU A 165 70.14 3.81 27.03
C LEU A 165 70.43 5.23 26.52
N ARG A 166 71.59 5.44 25.89
CA ARG A 166 71.93 6.71 25.26
C ARG A 166 70.98 7.05 24.12
N ARG A 167 70.67 6.08 23.25
CA ARG A 167 69.69 6.23 22.16
C ARG A 167 68.31 6.60 22.68
N TYR A 168 67.84 5.89 23.71
CA TYR A 168 66.57 6.22 24.38
C TYR A 168 66.57 7.63 24.99
N ASP A 169 67.65 8.04 25.65
CA ASP A 169 67.77 9.38 26.23
C ASP A 169 67.72 10.48 25.17
N ASN A 170 68.34 10.27 24.00
CA ASN A 170 68.25 11.21 22.90
C ASN A 170 66.81 11.39 22.39
N VAL A 171 66.08 10.28 22.22
CA VAL A 171 64.65 10.31 21.83
C VAL A 171 63.81 11.01 22.90
N LYS A 172 64.06 10.71 24.18
CA LYS A 172 63.36 11.33 25.31
C LYS A 172 63.59 12.84 25.36
N LEU A 173 64.84 13.29 25.23
CA LEU A 173 65.20 14.71 25.21
C LEU A 173 64.55 15.45 24.03
N ALA A 174 64.47 14.81 22.85
CA ALA A 174 63.87 15.43 21.66
C ALA A 174 62.34 15.64 21.77
N ILE A 175 61.67 15.02 22.74
CA ILE A 175 60.20 15.05 22.93
C ILE A 175 59.83 15.64 24.32
N GLN A 176 60.80 16.15 25.07
CA GLN A 176 60.53 16.88 26.31
C GLN A 176 59.67 18.12 26.06
N GLU A 177 58.90 18.50 27.08
CA GLU A 177 57.89 19.58 27.05
C GLU A 177 58.45 20.90 26.49
N ASP A 178 59.69 21.25 26.84
CA ASP A 178 60.32 22.52 26.43
C ASP A 178 61.03 22.46 25.07
N THR A 179 60.88 21.38 24.30
CA THR A 179 61.59 21.20 23.03
C THR A 179 60.83 21.90 21.89
N PRO A 180 61.51 22.69 21.03
CA PRO A 180 60.87 23.35 19.88
C PRO A 180 60.09 22.40 18.97
N LEU A 181 60.57 21.16 18.83
CA LEU A 181 59.91 20.11 18.05
C LEU A 181 58.52 19.79 18.61
N ARG A 182 58.39 19.65 19.93
CA ARG A 182 57.13 19.32 20.59
C ARG A 182 56.13 20.47 20.50
N LEU A 183 56.59 21.70 20.74
CA LEU A 183 55.74 22.88 20.65
C LEU A 183 55.17 23.05 19.22
N GLN A 184 56.00 22.83 18.19
CA GLN A 184 55.53 22.87 16.80
C GLN A 184 54.51 21.77 16.48
N ILE A 185 54.72 20.55 17.01
CA ILE A 185 53.76 19.45 16.87
C ILE A 185 52.43 19.81 17.54
N GLU A 186 52.46 20.34 18.77
CA GLU A 186 51.26 20.69 19.54
C GLU A 186 50.47 21.83 18.90
N THR A 187 51.13 22.90 18.42
CA THR A 187 50.47 24.00 17.71
C THR A 187 49.73 23.48 16.48
N LYS A 188 50.42 22.73 15.62
CA LYS A 188 49.80 22.27 14.38
C LYS A 188 48.71 21.20 14.60
N LEU A 189 48.82 20.40 15.67
CA LEU A 189 47.74 19.50 16.09
C LEU A 189 46.51 20.27 16.59
N ASN A 190 46.69 21.41 17.24
CA ASN A 190 45.58 22.27 17.64
C ASN A 190 44.92 22.93 16.43
N ASP A 191 45.70 23.40 15.46
CA ASP A 191 45.19 23.99 14.21
C ASP A 191 44.33 22.97 13.44
N LEU A 192 44.79 21.71 13.34
CA LEU A 192 43.99 20.64 12.73
C LEU A 192 42.67 20.38 13.46
N LYS A 193 42.70 20.35 14.80
CA LYS A 193 41.48 20.14 15.59
C LYS A 193 40.50 21.28 15.40
N GLN A 194 40.98 22.52 15.40
CA GLN A 194 40.15 23.70 15.14
C GLN A 194 39.53 23.62 13.75
N HIS A 195 40.31 23.30 12.72
CA HIS A 195 39.81 23.15 11.36
C HIS A 195 38.79 21.99 11.23
N GLU A 196 39.00 20.86 11.92
CA GLU A 196 38.01 19.78 11.97
C GLU A 196 36.71 20.17 12.68
N GLU A 197 36.79 20.97 13.75
CA GLU A 197 35.64 21.47 14.50
C GLU A 197 34.85 22.49 13.67
N GLU A 198 35.53 23.45 13.06
CA GLU A 198 34.93 24.44 12.15
C GLU A 198 34.24 23.76 10.96
N ALA A 199 34.86 22.75 10.36
CA ALA A 199 34.27 21.98 9.27
C ALA A 199 32.99 21.23 9.70
N LYS A 200 33.01 20.61 10.89
CA LYS A 200 31.83 19.92 11.46
C LYS A 200 30.71 20.90 11.78
N GLU A 201 31.05 22.07 12.31
CA GLU A 201 30.07 23.11 12.62
C GLU A 201 29.43 23.68 11.34
N ALA A 202 30.23 23.98 10.32
CA ALA A 202 29.74 24.42 9.03
C ALA A 202 28.85 23.37 8.33
N GLU A 203 29.21 22.09 8.41
CA GLU A 203 28.39 20.99 7.89
C GLU A 203 27.07 20.87 8.66
N ALA A 204 27.09 21.02 9.98
CA ALA A 204 25.88 20.99 10.81
C ALA A 204 24.94 22.16 10.51
N ILE A 205 25.47 23.36 10.28
CA ILE A 205 24.69 24.54 9.88
C ILE A 205 24.04 24.29 8.52
N ARG A 206 24.82 23.89 7.50
CA ARG A 206 24.30 23.58 6.15
C ARG A 206 23.21 22.53 6.17
N LYS A 207 23.37 21.48 7.01
CA LYS A 207 22.37 20.43 7.15
C LYS A 207 21.07 20.95 7.77
N LYS A 208 21.16 21.83 8.77
CA LYS A 208 19.98 22.46 9.38
C LYS A 208 19.25 23.37 8.39
N GLU A 209 19.98 24.21 7.65
CA GLU A 209 19.40 25.07 6.61
C GLU A 209 18.67 24.25 5.55
N ALA A 210 19.30 23.17 5.04
CA ALA A 210 18.68 22.28 4.07
C ALA A 210 17.41 21.58 4.62
N GLU A 211 17.42 21.16 5.89
CA GLU A 211 16.24 20.59 6.54
C GLU A 211 15.11 21.61 6.72
N GLU A 212 15.44 22.87 7.04
CA GLU A 212 14.45 23.95 7.15
C GLU A 212 13.84 24.32 5.79
N ASP A 213 14.65 24.42 4.74
CA ASP A 213 14.21 24.65 3.37
C ASP A 213 13.31 23.51 2.87
N GLN A 214 13.66 22.26 3.17
CA GLN A 214 12.85 21.10 2.82
C GLN A 214 11.48 21.13 3.52
N ARG A 215 11.45 21.47 4.83
CA ARG A 215 10.19 21.62 5.58
C ARG A 215 9.36 22.82 5.12
N ALA A 216 10.00 23.89 4.63
CA ALA A 216 9.29 25.03 4.06
C ALA A 216 8.65 24.65 2.71
N ALA A 217 9.39 23.94 1.85
CA ALA A 217 8.90 23.45 0.57
C ALA A 217 7.74 22.45 0.73
N GLU A 218 7.83 21.53 1.69
CA GLU A 218 6.76 20.56 1.97
C GLU A 218 5.48 21.25 2.45
N ARG A 219 5.59 22.23 3.34
CA ARG A 219 4.43 23.04 3.80
C ARG A 219 3.80 23.84 2.66
N ALA A 220 4.61 24.41 1.76
CA ALA A 220 4.11 25.12 0.59
C ALA A 220 3.35 24.17 -0.36
N ALA A 221 3.92 22.99 -0.63
CA ALA A 221 3.26 21.97 -1.45
C ALA A 221 1.94 21.46 -0.85
N GLU A 222 1.87 21.29 0.48
CA GLU A 222 0.64 20.91 1.18
C GLU A 222 -0.43 22.00 1.08
N GLN A 223 -0.05 23.27 1.21
CA GLN A 223 -0.96 24.40 1.05
C GLN A 223 -1.50 24.50 -0.39
N ASP A 224 -0.64 24.36 -1.40
CA ASP A 224 -1.05 24.35 -2.80
C ASP A 224 -1.95 23.15 -3.12
N GLY A 225 -1.67 21.98 -2.55
CA GLY A 225 -2.51 20.79 -2.64
C GLY A 225 -3.93 21.03 -2.10
N LYS A 226 -4.05 21.60 -0.89
CA LYS A 226 -5.36 21.94 -0.30
C LYS A 226 -6.14 22.94 -1.14
N ARG A 227 -5.48 23.96 -1.68
CA ARG A 227 -6.10 24.95 -2.58
C ARG A 227 -6.65 24.30 -3.85
N LEU A 228 -5.88 23.39 -4.47
CA LEU A 228 -6.32 22.66 -5.65
C LEU A 228 -7.51 21.73 -5.35
N GLU A 229 -7.52 21.08 -4.19
CA GLU A 229 -8.64 20.25 -3.74
C GLU A 229 -9.91 21.08 -3.53
N GLU A 230 -9.81 22.24 -2.86
CA GLU A 230 -10.93 23.17 -2.68
C GLU A 230 -11.49 23.65 -4.03
N GLU A 231 -10.62 24.10 -4.95
CA GLU A 231 -11.04 24.50 -6.30
C GLU A 231 -11.70 23.35 -7.08
N ALA A 232 -11.23 22.11 -6.93
CA ALA A 232 -11.82 20.94 -7.56
C ALA A 232 -13.22 20.62 -7.00
N GLN A 233 -13.38 20.71 -5.68
CA GLN A 233 -14.67 20.52 -5.00
C GLN A 233 -15.69 21.58 -5.45
N GLU A 234 -15.29 22.85 -5.51
CA GLU A 234 -16.17 23.93 -6.00
C GLU A 234 -16.63 23.69 -7.45
N ARG A 235 -15.71 23.28 -8.33
CA ARG A 235 -16.03 22.93 -9.71
C ARG A 235 -17.00 21.75 -9.79
N GLU A 236 -16.85 20.75 -8.93
CA GLU A 236 -17.76 19.61 -8.87
C GLU A 236 -19.16 20.01 -8.40
N ILE A 237 -19.26 20.81 -7.33
CA ILE A 237 -20.53 21.35 -6.82
C ILE A 237 -21.25 22.15 -7.91
N LEU A 238 -20.52 23.00 -8.64
CA LEU A 238 -21.08 23.78 -9.75
C LEU A 238 -21.63 22.87 -10.86
N ARG A 239 -20.87 21.83 -11.24
CA ARG A 239 -21.31 20.84 -12.24
C ARG A 239 -22.56 20.10 -11.80
N ARG A 240 -22.62 19.62 -10.56
CA ARG A 240 -23.80 18.94 -10.02
C ARG A 240 -25.04 19.85 -10.06
N ARG A 241 -24.89 21.11 -9.64
CA ARG A 241 -25.98 22.09 -9.68
C ARG A 241 -26.46 22.37 -11.11
N GLN A 242 -25.55 22.44 -12.08
CA GLN A 242 -25.91 22.59 -13.48
C GLN A 242 -26.67 21.37 -14.03
N GLU A 243 -26.26 20.17 -13.66
CA GLU A 243 -26.94 18.94 -14.07
C GLU A 243 -28.34 18.82 -13.45
N GLU A 244 -28.49 19.14 -12.17
CA GLU A 244 -29.80 19.20 -11.50
C GLU A 244 -30.76 20.17 -12.20
N LEU A 245 -30.27 21.37 -12.55
CA LEU A 245 -31.05 22.35 -13.31
C LEU A 245 -31.46 21.82 -14.70
N ARG A 246 -30.57 21.08 -15.37
CA ARG A 246 -30.84 20.46 -16.67
C ARG A 246 -31.91 19.37 -16.54
N ILE A 247 -31.78 18.48 -15.55
CA ILE A 247 -32.78 17.44 -15.26
C ILE A 247 -34.14 18.05 -14.94
N GLN A 248 -34.17 19.10 -14.11
CA GLN A 248 -35.43 19.79 -13.76
C GLN A 248 -36.10 20.41 -15.00
N ARG A 249 -35.33 21.05 -15.89
CA ARG A 249 -35.86 21.60 -17.15
C ARG A 249 -36.45 20.50 -18.05
N LEU A 250 -35.75 19.37 -18.17
CA LEU A 250 -36.23 18.23 -18.94
C LEU A 250 -37.49 17.61 -18.33
N ALA A 251 -37.58 17.53 -17.00
CA ALA A 251 -38.76 17.03 -16.30
C ALA A 251 -39.98 17.93 -16.55
N VAL A 252 -39.83 19.26 -16.46
CA VAL A 252 -40.90 20.22 -16.76
C VAL A 252 -41.33 20.12 -18.22
N ALA A 253 -40.40 20.00 -19.17
CA ALA A 253 -40.72 19.83 -20.58
C ALA A 253 -41.46 18.51 -20.85
N ALA A 254 -41.03 17.41 -20.21
CA ALA A 254 -41.69 16.11 -20.30
C ALA A 254 -43.10 16.15 -19.72
N GLN A 255 -43.30 16.84 -18.58
CA GLN A 255 -44.61 17.00 -17.96
C GLN A 255 -45.56 17.80 -18.86
N LYS A 256 -45.12 18.96 -19.39
CA LYS A 256 -45.92 19.73 -20.36
C LYS A 256 -46.32 18.91 -21.58
N LYS A 257 -45.41 18.08 -22.10
CA LYS A 257 -45.70 17.19 -23.24
C LYS A 257 -46.71 16.10 -22.90
N ARG A 258 -46.69 15.57 -21.66
CA ARG A 258 -47.70 14.61 -21.18
C ARG A 258 -49.07 15.27 -21.05
N GLU A 259 -49.14 16.45 -20.43
CA GLU A 259 -50.37 17.23 -20.29
C GLU A 259 -50.97 17.60 -21.66
N GLN A 260 -50.13 17.99 -22.63
CA GLN A 260 -50.58 18.26 -24.00
C GLN A 260 -51.21 17.02 -24.64
N ARG A 261 -50.52 15.87 -24.59
CA ARG A 261 -51.05 14.61 -25.14
C ARG A 261 -52.33 14.14 -24.45
N GLU A 262 -52.47 14.42 -23.16
CA GLU A 262 -53.68 14.09 -22.42
C GLU A 262 -54.86 14.97 -22.86
N ARG A 263 -54.64 16.26 -23.09
CA ARG A 263 -55.65 17.16 -23.67
C ARG A 263 -56.06 16.74 -25.08
N GLU A 264 -55.09 16.43 -25.94
CA GLU A 264 -55.35 15.94 -27.31
C GLU A 264 -56.21 14.66 -27.28
N ARG A 265 -55.89 13.70 -26.40
CA ARG A 265 -56.72 12.48 -26.24
C ARG A 265 -58.13 12.76 -25.73
N LEU A 266 -58.28 13.67 -24.77
CA LEU A 266 -59.60 14.05 -24.24
C LEU A 266 -60.46 14.75 -25.31
N GLU A 267 -59.86 15.62 -26.11
CA GLU A 267 -60.53 16.28 -27.24
C GLU A 267 -60.96 15.27 -28.31
N GLU A 268 -60.09 14.33 -28.68
CA GLU A 268 -60.44 13.24 -29.62
C GLU A 268 -61.55 12.33 -29.08
N GLU A 269 -61.54 12.01 -27.79
CA GLU A 269 -62.61 11.22 -27.15
C GLU A 269 -63.94 11.97 -27.14
N GLN A 270 -63.93 13.27 -26.83
CA GLN A 270 -65.12 14.11 -26.90
C GLN A 270 -65.69 14.17 -28.32
N GLN A 271 -64.84 14.36 -29.34
CA GLN A 271 -65.27 14.36 -30.74
C GLN A 271 -65.92 13.04 -31.13
N ARG A 272 -65.32 11.91 -30.75
CA ARG A 272 -65.90 10.58 -31.02
C ARG A 272 -67.26 10.40 -30.34
N GLN A 273 -67.41 10.84 -29.09
CA GLN A 273 -68.70 10.76 -28.39
C GLN A 273 -69.77 11.64 -29.04
N GLU A 274 -69.42 12.85 -29.48
CA GLU A 274 -70.36 13.73 -30.18
C GLU A 274 -70.81 13.16 -31.52
N GLU A 275 -69.88 12.59 -32.30
CA GLU A 275 -70.21 11.91 -33.54
C GLU A 275 -71.11 10.70 -33.29
N GLN A 276 -70.81 9.89 -32.29
CA GLN A 276 -71.64 8.74 -31.93
C GLN A 276 -73.07 9.18 -31.54
N LYS A 277 -73.21 10.21 -30.69
CA LYS A 277 -74.52 10.76 -30.31
C LYS A 277 -75.30 11.27 -31.52
N LYS A 278 -74.64 11.96 -32.46
CA LYS A 278 -75.29 12.42 -33.70
C LYS A 278 -75.83 11.26 -34.52
N ARG A 279 -75.11 10.14 -34.58
CA ARG A 279 -75.54 8.92 -35.31
C ARG A 279 -76.69 8.23 -34.61
N GLU A 280 -76.63 8.09 -33.29
CA GLU A 280 -77.74 7.54 -32.49
C GLU A 280 -79.02 8.37 -32.69
N LEU A 281 -78.90 9.70 -32.70
CA LEU A 281 -80.02 10.60 -33.01
C LEU A 281 -80.57 10.37 -34.43
N LEU A 282 -79.70 10.21 -35.43
CA LEU A 282 -80.11 9.96 -36.81
C LEU A 282 -80.84 8.62 -36.93
N ASN A 283 -80.30 7.56 -36.33
CA ASN A 283 -80.93 6.23 -36.31
C ASN A 283 -82.29 6.26 -35.58
N ALA A 284 -82.43 7.08 -34.53
CA ALA A 284 -83.69 7.24 -33.79
C ALA A 284 -84.72 8.15 -34.48
N SER A 285 -84.30 8.97 -35.46
CA SER A 285 -85.17 9.96 -36.10
C SER A 285 -86.28 9.37 -36.97
N ILE A 286 -86.16 8.08 -37.33
CA ILE A 286 -87.08 7.39 -38.23
C ILE A 286 -87.52 6.10 -37.57
N SER A 287 -88.83 5.96 -37.38
CA SER A 287 -89.42 4.74 -36.84
C SER A 287 -89.31 3.62 -37.87
N PRO A 288 -88.71 2.46 -37.53
CA PRO A 288 -88.69 1.33 -38.45
C PRO A 288 -90.10 0.75 -38.65
N GLY A 289 -90.31 0.11 -39.80
CA GLY A 289 -91.56 -0.52 -40.19
C GLY A 289 -92.38 0.30 -41.20
N LYS A 290 -93.51 -0.27 -41.59
CA LYS A 290 -94.36 0.22 -42.69
C LYS A 290 -94.73 1.70 -42.62
N LYS A 291 -95.07 2.21 -41.43
CA LYS A 291 -95.46 3.62 -41.26
C LYS A 291 -94.30 4.59 -41.54
N GLY A 292 -93.09 4.26 -41.09
CA GLY A 292 -91.90 5.05 -41.40
C GLY A 292 -91.55 4.97 -42.88
N LEU A 293 -91.75 3.79 -43.48
CA LEU A 293 -91.47 3.55 -44.90
C LEU A 293 -92.44 4.32 -45.80
N GLU A 294 -93.73 4.40 -45.43
CA GLU A 294 -94.73 5.20 -46.14
C GLU A 294 -94.35 6.68 -46.17
N LEU A 295 -94.02 7.26 -45.01
CA LEU A 295 -93.56 8.64 -44.91
C LEU A 295 -92.26 8.88 -45.73
N ALA A 296 -91.33 7.93 -45.70
CA ALA A 296 -90.09 8.03 -46.46
C ALA A 296 -90.30 7.94 -47.98
N ILE A 297 -91.23 7.10 -48.43
CA ILE A 297 -91.60 6.97 -49.85
C ILE A 297 -92.35 8.21 -50.34
N ASP A 298 -93.19 8.82 -49.51
CA ASP A 298 -93.87 10.07 -49.86
C ASP A 298 -92.86 11.21 -50.02
N LEU A 299 -91.89 11.34 -49.10
CA LEU A 299 -90.76 12.27 -49.24
C LEU A 299 -89.94 11.99 -50.50
N LEU A 300 -89.71 10.72 -50.83
CA LEU A 300 -88.99 10.31 -52.04
C LEU A 300 -89.75 10.72 -53.31
N ARG A 301 -91.08 10.60 -53.32
CA ARG A 301 -91.95 11.06 -54.42
C ARG A 301 -91.88 12.58 -54.59
N GLU A 302 -91.91 13.33 -53.50
CA GLU A 302 -91.79 14.79 -53.51
C GLU A 302 -90.41 15.25 -54.02
N SER A 303 -89.34 14.55 -53.62
CA SER A 303 -87.96 14.90 -53.96
C SER A 303 -87.59 14.60 -55.42
N THR A 304 -88.08 13.48 -55.94
CA THR A 304 -87.75 13.04 -57.31
C THR A 304 -88.40 13.93 -58.36
N GLY A 305 -89.56 14.53 -58.07
CA GLY A 305 -90.26 15.51 -58.91
C GLY A 305 -90.72 15.00 -60.28
N SER A 306 -90.40 13.75 -60.62
CA SER A 306 -90.65 13.08 -61.89
C SER A 306 -91.06 11.64 -61.62
N GLU A 307 -92.22 11.23 -62.15
CA GLU A 307 -92.76 9.88 -61.94
C GLU A 307 -91.81 8.79 -62.47
N ALA A 308 -91.03 9.09 -63.53
CA ALA A 308 -90.06 8.16 -64.09
C ALA A 308 -88.87 7.92 -63.14
N LEU A 309 -88.36 8.99 -62.52
CA LEU A 309 -87.27 8.89 -61.53
C LEU A 309 -87.75 8.26 -60.23
N PHE A 310 -88.95 8.63 -59.77
CA PHE A 310 -89.59 7.99 -58.62
C PHE A 310 -89.71 6.48 -58.82
N ARG A 311 -90.27 6.04 -59.96
CA ARG A 311 -90.42 4.63 -60.29
C ARG A 311 -89.07 3.91 -60.30
N GLN A 312 -88.03 4.53 -60.89
CA GLN A 312 -86.67 3.99 -60.88
C GLN A 312 -86.10 3.85 -59.46
N SER A 313 -86.24 4.87 -58.60
CA SER A 313 -85.77 4.81 -57.20
C SER A 313 -86.53 3.74 -56.40
N VAL A 314 -87.84 3.59 -56.60
CA VAL A 314 -88.66 2.56 -55.93
C VAL A 314 -88.34 1.15 -56.45
N GLU A 315 -88.08 0.97 -57.75
CA GLU A 315 -87.63 -0.33 -58.31
C GLU A 315 -86.30 -0.76 -57.69
N LYS A 316 -85.39 0.19 -57.46
CA LYS A 316 -84.10 -0.05 -56.80
C LYS A 316 -84.27 -0.34 -55.31
N LEU A 317 -85.18 0.38 -54.62
CA LEU A 317 -85.55 0.07 -53.24
C LEU A 317 -86.13 -1.34 -53.13
N LEU A 318 -87.02 -1.71 -54.04
CA LEU A 318 -87.60 -3.05 -54.12
C LEU A 318 -86.52 -4.09 -54.36
N ALA A 319 -85.54 -3.82 -55.23
CA ALA A 319 -84.42 -4.73 -55.47
C ALA A 319 -83.59 -4.98 -54.19
N VAL A 320 -83.34 -3.94 -53.38
CA VAL A 320 -82.66 -4.07 -52.09
C VAL A 320 -83.45 -5.00 -51.15
N VAL A 321 -84.74 -4.72 -50.93
CA VAL A 321 -85.58 -5.54 -50.04
C VAL A 321 -85.78 -6.96 -50.57
N ASN A 322 -85.94 -7.14 -51.88
CA ASN A 322 -86.13 -8.44 -52.51
C ASN A 322 -84.87 -9.31 -52.42
N ASN A 323 -83.68 -8.73 -52.58
CA ASN A 323 -82.43 -9.48 -52.43
C ASN A 323 -82.25 -10.01 -50.99
N ILE A 324 -82.70 -9.23 -50.00
CA ILE A 324 -82.71 -9.64 -48.59
C ILE A 324 -83.76 -10.73 -48.37
N CYS A 325 -84.99 -10.54 -48.85
CA CYS A 325 -86.07 -11.53 -48.64
C CYS A 325 -85.77 -12.89 -49.30
N LYS A 326 -85.01 -12.91 -50.41
CA LYS A 326 -84.56 -14.14 -51.08
C LYS A 326 -83.45 -14.87 -50.34
N SER A 327 -82.56 -14.12 -49.69
CA SER A 327 -81.36 -14.63 -49.03
C SER A 327 -81.12 -13.90 -47.71
N PRO A 328 -81.98 -14.11 -46.69
CA PRO A 328 -81.93 -13.35 -45.44
C PRO A 328 -80.61 -13.56 -44.69
N ASP A 329 -80.01 -14.75 -44.79
CA ASP A 329 -78.76 -15.09 -44.11
C ASP A 329 -77.52 -14.39 -44.72
N ASN A 330 -77.63 -13.88 -45.96
CA ASN A 330 -76.49 -13.26 -46.63
C ASN A 330 -76.26 -11.84 -46.13
N THR A 331 -75.18 -11.64 -45.39
CA THR A 331 -74.79 -10.35 -44.81
C THR A 331 -74.42 -9.31 -45.86
N ALA A 332 -73.97 -9.71 -47.05
CA ALA A 332 -73.60 -8.78 -48.12
C ALA A 332 -74.79 -7.98 -48.67
N PHE A 333 -76.01 -8.54 -48.63
CA PHE A 333 -77.22 -7.83 -49.05
C PHE A 333 -77.80 -6.90 -47.96
N ARG A 334 -77.28 -7.02 -46.74
CA ARG A 334 -77.73 -6.26 -45.56
C ARG A 334 -76.73 -5.21 -45.12
N GLN A 335 -75.72 -4.97 -45.95
CA GLN A 335 -74.69 -3.96 -45.76
C GLN A 335 -74.61 -3.10 -47.00
N ILE A 336 -74.83 -1.79 -46.85
CA ILE A 336 -74.77 -0.82 -47.94
C ILE A 336 -73.77 0.27 -47.53
N PRO A 337 -72.57 0.33 -48.14
CA PRO A 337 -71.62 1.40 -47.88
C PRO A 337 -72.24 2.77 -48.22
N LYS A 338 -72.08 3.75 -47.34
CA LYS A 338 -72.63 5.10 -47.52
C LYS A 338 -71.99 5.81 -48.72
N ASP A 339 -70.71 5.55 -48.98
CA ASP A 339 -69.96 6.09 -50.11
C ASP A 339 -70.20 5.35 -51.43
N ASN A 340 -71.15 4.40 -51.47
CA ASN A 340 -71.48 3.69 -52.69
C ASN A 340 -72.12 4.64 -53.72
N MET A 341 -71.36 4.98 -54.76
CA MET A 341 -71.79 5.89 -55.83
C MET A 341 -73.07 5.44 -56.54
N HIS A 342 -73.27 4.13 -56.72
CA HIS A 342 -74.48 3.62 -57.37
C HIS A 342 -75.72 3.80 -56.51
N PHE A 343 -75.58 3.54 -55.20
CA PHE A 343 -76.67 3.76 -54.26
C PHE A 343 -77.01 5.26 -54.17
N HIS A 344 -75.99 6.12 -54.12
CA HIS A 344 -76.20 7.56 -54.07
C HIS A 344 -76.91 8.08 -55.32
N ALA A 345 -76.49 7.65 -56.52
CA ALA A 345 -77.13 8.07 -57.77
C ALA A 345 -78.59 7.61 -57.90
N ASP A 346 -78.94 6.42 -57.44
CA ASP A 346 -80.28 5.86 -57.64
C ASP A 346 -81.28 6.22 -56.52
N LEU A 347 -80.82 6.27 -55.26
CA LEU A 347 -81.66 6.56 -54.08
C LEU A 347 -81.11 7.69 -53.20
N GLY A 348 -79.81 7.67 -52.89
CA GLY A 348 -79.23 8.52 -51.86
C GLY A 348 -79.18 10.02 -52.18
N GLN A 349 -79.33 10.42 -53.44
CA GLN A 349 -79.39 11.82 -53.85
C GLN A 349 -80.75 12.48 -53.54
N PHE A 350 -81.81 11.68 -53.33
CA PHE A 350 -83.15 12.18 -53.09
C PHE A 350 -83.49 12.19 -51.59
N THR A 351 -84.17 13.23 -51.13
CA THR A 351 -84.71 13.28 -49.77
C THR A 351 -85.78 12.21 -49.64
N GLY A 352 -85.65 11.30 -48.67
CA GLY A 352 -86.47 10.10 -48.58
C GLY A 352 -85.69 8.81 -48.85
N GLY A 353 -84.59 8.86 -49.61
CA GLY A 353 -83.82 7.66 -50.00
C GLY A 353 -83.13 6.96 -48.82
N TYR A 354 -82.33 7.70 -48.04
CA TYR A 354 -81.74 7.17 -46.80
C TYR A 354 -82.80 6.89 -45.73
N GLN A 355 -83.86 7.71 -45.70
CA GLN A 355 -84.98 7.53 -44.80
C GLN A 355 -85.70 6.19 -45.06
N CYS A 356 -85.80 5.76 -46.32
CA CYS A 356 -86.37 4.46 -46.68
C CYS A 356 -85.52 3.32 -46.12
N LEU A 357 -84.18 3.40 -46.20
CA LEU A 357 -83.30 2.38 -45.60
C LEU A 357 -83.47 2.31 -44.08
N LEU A 358 -83.46 3.46 -43.40
CA LEU A 358 -83.66 3.51 -41.95
C LEU A 358 -85.03 2.96 -41.55
N ALA A 359 -86.08 3.29 -42.31
CA ALA A 359 -87.43 2.75 -42.11
C ALA A 359 -87.53 1.24 -42.38
N LEU A 360 -86.74 0.70 -43.31
CA LEU A 360 -86.63 -0.75 -43.55
C LEU A 360 -85.92 -1.51 -42.42
N GLY A 361 -85.29 -0.79 -41.49
CA GLY A 361 -84.57 -1.37 -40.35
C GLY A 361 -83.05 -1.36 -40.49
N PHE A 362 -82.49 -0.68 -41.49
CA PHE A 362 -81.06 -0.40 -41.52
C PHE A 362 -80.68 0.63 -40.46
N LYS A 363 -79.46 0.52 -39.92
CA LYS A 363 -78.85 1.49 -39.01
C LYS A 363 -77.52 1.95 -39.60
N GLU A 364 -77.20 3.24 -39.46
CA GLU A 364 -75.86 3.72 -39.81
C GLU A 364 -74.86 3.27 -38.74
N MET A 365 -73.83 2.53 -39.17
CA MET A 365 -72.76 1.98 -38.33
C MET A 365 -71.40 2.39 -38.90
N GLN A 366 -70.42 2.55 -38.02
CA GLN A 366 -69.02 2.71 -38.41
C GLN A 366 -68.35 1.33 -38.41
N GLN A 367 -67.78 0.95 -39.55
CA GLN A 367 -67.00 -0.27 -39.73
C GLN A 367 -65.60 0.09 -40.25
N GLY A 368 -64.61 -0.76 -39.98
CA GLY A 368 -63.21 -0.54 -40.38
C GLY A 368 -62.29 -0.28 -39.20
N ASP A 369 -60.99 -0.22 -39.47
CA ASP A 369 -59.96 0.06 -38.46
C ASP A 369 -60.04 1.52 -37.97
N GLU A 370 -59.53 1.79 -36.77
CA GLU A 370 -59.53 3.14 -36.17
C GLU A 370 -58.92 4.22 -37.08
N ASN A 371 -58.05 3.84 -38.02
CA ASN A 371 -57.38 4.75 -38.96
C ASN A 371 -58.15 4.99 -40.28
N GLU A 372 -59.08 4.12 -40.68
CA GLU A 372 -59.87 4.27 -41.91
C GLU A 372 -61.35 3.92 -41.65
N PRO A 373 -62.09 4.82 -40.96
CA PRO A 373 -63.49 4.57 -40.66
C PRO A 373 -64.34 4.63 -41.92
N ARG A 374 -65.14 3.59 -42.16
CA ARG A 374 -66.12 3.53 -43.24
C ARG A 374 -67.53 3.52 -42.67
N PHE A 375 -68.39 4.35 -43.23
CA PHE A 375 -69.80 4.41 -42.85
C PHE A 375 -70.61 3.43 -43.69
N VAL A 376 -71.33 2.53 -43.03
CA VAL A 376 -72.11 1.48 -43.68
C VAL A 376 -73.49 1.44 -43.05
N PHE A 377 -74.53 1.39 -43.87
CA PHE A 377 -75.89 1.05 -43.43
C PHE A 377 -75.97 -0.45 -43.27
N VAL A 378 -76.27 -0.92 -42.06
CA VAL A 378 -76.33 -2.33 -41.72
C VAL A 378 -77.71 -2.66 -41.17
N MET A 379 -78.31 -3.73 -41.67
CA MET A 379 -79.50 -4.32 -41.06
C MET A 379 -79.10 -5.55 -40.25
N GLU A 380 -79.29 -5.46 -38.94
CA GLU A 380 -78.97 -6.53 -37.98
C GLU A 380 -80.10 -7.55 -37.92
N GLU A 381 -79.75 -8.84 -37.76
CA GLU A 381 -80.74 -9.86 -37.40
C GLU A 381 -81.16 -9.69 -35.95
N PRO A 382 -82.42 -9.99 -35.60
CA PRO A 382 -82.81 -10.16 -34.22
C PRO A 382 -81.98 -11.28 -33.57
N ASP A 383 -81.57 -11.07 -32.32
CA ASP A 383 -80.88 -12.11 -31.55
C ASP A 383 -81.87 -13.22 -31.16
N LEU A 384 -81.73 -14.36 -31.85
CA LEU A 384 -82.53 -15.57 -31.65
C LEU A 384 -82.36 -16.21 -30.26
N SER A 385 -81.36 -15.78 -29.49
CA SER A 385 -81.14 -16.28 -28.12
C SER A 385 -82.05 -15.64 -27.08
N GLU A 386 -82.57 -14.44 -27.35
CA GLU A 386 -83.45 -13.70 -26.44
C GLU A 386 -84.95 -13.85 -26.76
N ASP A 387 -85.30 -13.98 -28.05
CA ASP A 387 -86.69 -14.16 -28.51
C ASP A 387 -86.75 -15.10 -29.72
N LEU A 388 -87.36 -16.28 -29.51
CA LEU A 388 -87.48 -17.35 -30.50
C LEU A 388 -88.38 -16.96 -31.69
N ASP A 389 -89.31 -16.03 -31.48
CA ASP A 389 -90.26 -15.58 -32.51
C ASP A 389 -89.84 -14.25 -33.17
N ALA A 390 -88.74 -13.64 -32.70
CA ALA A 390 -88.27 -12.35 -33.20
C ALA A 390 -87.86 -12.41 -34.67
N TRP A 391 -87.22 -13.51 -35.11
CA TRP A 391 -86.82 -13.66 -36.51
C TRP A 391 -88.02 -13.76 -37.44
N SER A 392 -89.04 -14.55 -37.07
CA SER A 392 -90.28 -14.68 -37.85
C SER A 392 -90.99 -13.34 -37.95
N THR A 393 -91.12 -12.62 -36.83
CA THR A 393 -91.74 -11.28 -36.77
C THR A 393 -90.99 -10.26 -37.62
N TRP A 394 -89.66 -10.27 -37.57
CA TRP A 394 -88.80 -9.40 -38.38
C TRP A 394 -88.92 -9.72 -39.88
N PHE A 395 -88.90 -11.00 -40.25
CA PHE A 395 -88.98 -11.44 -41.63
C PHE A 395 -90.37 -11.20 -42.23
N ASP A 396 -91.43 -11.43 -41.46
CA ASP A 396 -92.80 -11.11 -41.86
C ASP A 396 -92.99 -9.60 -42.02
N GLY A 397 -92.39 -8.78 -41.14
CA GLY A 397 -92.34 -7.33 -41.28
C GLY A 397 -91.60 -6.88 -42.55
N LEU A 398 -90.47 -7.50 -42.88
CA LEU A 398 -89.75 -7.24 -44.13
C LEU A 398 -90.57 -7.60 -45.36
N LYS A 399 -91.29 -8.74 -45.34
CA LYS A 399 -92.21 -9.11 -46.43
C LYS A 399 -93.38 -8.14 -46.55
N GLU A 400 -93.92 -7.66 -45.43
CA GLU A 400 -94.97 -6.64 -45.47
C GLU A 400 -94.46 -5.36 -46.12
N MET A 401 -93.25 -4.93 -45.77
CA MET A 401 -92.60 -3.77 -46.39
C MET A 401 -92.27 -4.03 -47.87
N GLN A 402 -91.82 -5.23 -48.24
CA GLN A 402 -91.60 -5.63 -49.63
C GLN A 402 -92.87 -5.48 -50.46
N ASN A 403 -93.98 -6.08 -50.00
CA ASN A 403 -95.28 -6.00 -50.66
C ASN A 403 -95.77 -4.55 -50.76
N PHE A 404 -95.50 -3.75 -49.73
CA PHE A 404 -95.83 -2.33 -49.74
C PHE A 404 -95.04 -1.55 -50.80
N VAL A 405 -93.72 -1.77 -50.90
CA VAL A 405 -92.89 -1.12 -51.94
C VAL A 405 -93.33 -1.57 -53.33
N GLU A 406 -93.63 -2.86 -53.52
CA GLU A 406 -94.14 -3.41 -54.79
C GLU A 406 -95.48 -2.79 -55.20
N SER A 407 -96.36 -2.51 -54.24
CA SER A 407 -97.65 -1.83 -54.50
C SER A 407 -97.53 -0.37 -54.96
N LYS A 408 -96.34 0.24 -54.83
CA LYS A 408 -96.07 1.63 -55.23
C LYS A 408 -95.44 1.72 -56.63
N LEU A 409 -95.16 0.59 -57.28
CA LEU A 409 -94.76 0.46 -58.69
C LEU A 409 -95.98 0.30 -59.60
#